data_AF-A0A830DLF1-F1
#
_entry.id   AF-A0A830DLF1-F1
#
_cell.length_a   1.000
_cell.length_b   1.000
_cell.length_c   1.000
_cell.angle_alpha   90.00
_cell.angle_beta   90.00
_cell.angle_gamma   90.00
#
_symmetry.space_group_name_H-M   'P 1'
#
loop_
_entity.id
_entity.type
_entity.pdbx_description
1 polymer ?
#
loop_
_entity_poly.entity_id
_entity_poly.type
_entity_poly.pdbx_seq_one_letter_code
_entity_poly.pdbx_strand_id
1 'polypeptide(L)'
;MGNTCVGPGNLKNGILQSVSAAMWRSPVPETNSSSVNEENPKDETPLTEPTTAPVQSTPPEQVTIPKPQEPENANKPMKRNTSAGLRTDSVLQRITGNLKEFFSIGKKLGQGQFGTTFLCVEKATGKQYACKSIAKRKLLTDEDVEDVRREIQIMHHLAGHPNVISIKGAYEDAVAVHVVMELCAGGELFDRIIKRGHYSERKAAELTRIIVGVVEACHSLGVMHRDLKPENFLFVDQKEESLLKTIDFGLSMFFKPGEKFDDVVGSPYYVAPEVLRKRYGPEADVWSAGVIVYILLSGVPPFWAESEQGIFEQVLHGDLDFTSDPWPSISEDAKDLVRKMLVRDPKRRLTAHEVLCHPWVQVDGVAPDRPLDSAVLSRMKHFSAMNRLKKMALRVIAESLSEDEIAGLKEMFKMIDADNSGQITFEELKAGLKRVGANLKESEIYDLMQAADVDNSGAIDYGEFIAATLHLNKIEREDHLFAAFSYFDKDGSGYITPDELQQACLEFGFDDSRLEEMIREVDQDNDGRIDYNEFVTMMHKGNPVAGAGKRGLENSFSLNFRDALKLT
;
A
#
# COMPACT_ATOMS: atom_id res chain seq x y z
N MET A 1 31.51 -29.06 -45.47
CA MET A 1 32.21 -27.96 -46.18
C MET A 1 32.23 -26.79 -45.20
N GLY A 2 33.27 -26.52 -44.38
CA GLY A 2 34.65 -26.06 -44.69
C GLY A 2 34.61 -24.55 -44.99
N ASN A 3 35.20 -23.57 -44.29
CA ASN A 3 36.48 -23.37 -43.55
C ASN A 3 36.25 -22.25 -42.48
N THR A 4 36.81 -22.17 -41.26
CA THR A 4 38.19 -22.03 -40.69
C THR A 4 38.98 -20.73 -40.94
N CYS A 5 39.20 -20.00 -39.81
CA CYS A 5 40.33 -19.11 -39.40
C CYS A 5 40.46 -17.74 -40.10
N VAL A 6 40.78 -16.59 -39.46
CA VAL A 6 41.95 -16.24 -38.60
C VAL A 6 41.63 -14.95 -37.78
N GLY A 7 42.06 -14.85 -36.51
CA GLY A 7 42.15 -13.58 -35.72
C GLY A 7 43.58 -12.99 -35.74
N PRO A 8 43.86 -11.77 -35.22
CA PRO A 8 44.01 -11.58 -33.76
C PRO A 8 43.73 -10.14 -33.22
N GLY A 9 43.69 -9.97 -31.88
CA GLY A 9 43.93 -8.64 -31.26
C GLY A 9 43.41 -8.40 -29.83
N ASN A 10 44.15 -8.88 -28.82
CA ASN A 10 44.15 -8.61 -27.37
C ASN A 10 43.63 -7.24 -26.84
N LEU A 11 42.90 -7.27 -25.70
CA LEU A 11 43.32 -6.85 -24.34
C LEU A 11 42.19 -7.18 -23.33
N LYS A 12 42.35 -8.19 -22.43
CA LYS A 12 42.67 -8.09 -20.97
C LYS A 12 41.64 -7.28 -20.16
N ASN A 13 40.91 -7.78 -19.15
CA ASN A 13 41.28 -8.65 -18.02
C ASN A 13 40.11 -9.53 -17.56
N GLY A 14 40.40 -10.75 -17.13
CA GLY A 14 39.50 -11.60 -16.37
C GLY A 14 40.12 -12.01 -15.03
N ILE A 15 39.29 -12.50 -14.11
CA ILE A 15 39.69 -13.48 -13.09
C ILE A 15 38.58 -14.53 -13.02
N LEU A 16 38.95 -15.77 -13.33
CA LEU A 16 38.16 -16.99 -13.18
C LEU A 16 38.55 -17.68 -11.87
N GLN A 17 37.53 -18.23 -11.20
CA GLN A 17 37.46 -19.53 -10.53
C GLN A 17 38.66 -20.05 -9.70
N SER A 18 38.37 -20.51 -8.47
CA SER A 18 38.30 -21.97 -8.25
C SER A 18 37.88 -22.37 -6.82
N VAL A 19 37.36 -23.59 -6.80
CA VAL A 19 36.70 -24.41 -5.79
C VAL A 19 37.66 -24.90 -4.69
N SER A 20 37.22 -24.99 -3.43
CA SER A 20 37.09 -26.26 -2.65
C SER A 20 37.16 -26.12 -1.12
N ALA A 21 36.13 -26.69 -0.50
CA ALA A 21 35.97 -27.27 0.83
C ALA A 21 37.19 -27.47 1.77
N ALA A 22 36.99 -27.20 3.07
CA ALA A 22 36.81 -28.22 4.13
C ALA A 22 37.35 -27.81 5.52
N MET A 23 36.45 -27.94 6.51
CA MET A 23 36.64 -28.49 7.86
C MET A 23 37.59 -27.82 8.89
N TRP A 24 36.93 -27.29 9.93
CA TRP A 24 37.09 -27.56 11.38
C TRP A 24 38.50 -27.62 11.98
N ARG A 25 38.73 -26.76 12.99
CA ARG A 25 39.32 -27.12 14.29
C ARG A 25 39.24 -25.93 15.27
N SER A 26 38.54 -26.12 16.40
CA SER A 26 38.98 -25.60 17.71
C SER A 26 39.84 -26.70 18.38
N PRO A 27 40.82 -26.35 19.23
CA PRO A 27 40.65 -26.40 20.70
C PRO A 27 41.39 -25.27 21.48
N VAL A 28 40.73 -24.59 22.45
CA VAL A 28 40.91 -24.57 23.95
C VAL A 28 42.28 -24.15 24.54
N PRO A 29 42.44 -23.85 25.86
CA PRO A 29 41.81 -22.87 26.78
C PRO A 29 42.85 -21.94 27.47
N GLU A 30 42.42 -20.93 28.23
CA GLU A 30 42.97 -20.69 29.58
C GLU A 30 42.03 -19.79 30.43
N THR A 31 41.99 -20.09 31.72
CA THR A 31 40.94 -19.76 32.70
C THR A 31 41.38 -18.71 33.73
N ASN A 32 40.40 -17.90 34.17
CA ASN A 32 40.16 -17.38 35.53
C ASN A 32 41.31 -16.91 36.45
N SER A 33 41.17 -15.68 36.98
CA SER A 33 41.13 -15.45 38.45
C SER A 33 40.57 -14.06 38.82
N SER A 34 39.48 -14.08 39.60
CA SER A 34 39.08 -13.23 40.75
C SER A 34 40.03 -12.07 41.16
N SER A 35 39.61 -10.80 41.29
CA SER A 35 38.63 -10.15 42.19
C SER A 35 39.10 -9.90 43.64
N VAL A 36 38.82 -8.66 44.10
CA VAL A 36 38.53 -8.19 45.48
C VAL A 36 39.62 -7.40 46.24
N ASN A 37 39.40 -6.08 46.21
CA ASN A 37 39.16 -5.08 47.28
C ASN A 37 40.16 -4.71 48.39
N GLU A 38 39.86 -3.47 48.85
CA GLU A 38 40.03 -2.85 50.19
C GLU A 38 41.33 -2.06 50.38
N GLU A 39 41.35 -0.85 50.96
CA GLU A 39 40.39 0.09 51.56
C GLU A 39 41.22 1.40 51.76
N ASN A 40 40.73 2.59 51.41
CA ASN A 40 40.16 3.64 52.30
C ASN A 40 41.08 4.13 53.46
N PRO A 41 40.85 5.32 54.08
CA PRO A 41 40.28 6.59 53.61
C PRO A 41 40.96 7.86 54.22
N LYS A 42 40.49 9.06 53.80
CA LYS A 42 40.28 10.32 54.59
C LYS A 42 41.51 11.02 55.21
N ASP A 43 41.60 12.34 55.39
CA ASP A 43 40.81 13.54 55.07
C ASP A 43 41.73 14.77 55.34
N GLU A 44 41.28 15.95 54.92
CA GLU A 44 41.64 17.30 55.45
C GLU A 44 42.90 18.07 54.96
N THR A 45 42.58 19.20 54.30
CA THR A 45 43.24 20.53 54.13
C THR A 45 44.24 20.98 55.21
N PRO A 46 45.17 21.98 55.01
CA PRO A 46 44.90 23.30 54.39
C PRO A 46 46.08 24.12 53.74
N LEU A 47 45.72 25.27 53.13
CA LEU A 47 46.46 26.57 52.97
C LEU A 47 47.87 26.62 52.34
N THR A 48 48.03 27.41 51.26
CA THR A 48 49.01 28.54 51.13
C THR A 48 48.95 29.25 49.76
N GLU A 49 48.90 30.58 49.82
CA GLU A 49 49.33 31.60 48.82
C GLU A 49 50.68 32.21 49.31
N PRO A 50 51.39 33.20 48.66
CA PRO A 50 51.06 34.04 47.48
C PRO A 50 52.22 34.38 46.47
N THR A 51 51.86 35.12 45.40
CA THR A 51 52.58 36.23 44.69
C THR A 51 53.81 35.94 43.78
N THR A 52 54.02 36.56 42.60
CA THR A 52 53.88 37.99 42.17
C THR A 52 53.77 38.14 40.63
N ALA A 53 53.12 39.23 40.18
CA ALA A 53 53.22 39.85 38.84
C ALA A 53 54.24 41.03 38.86
N PRO A 54 54.46 41.75 37.74
CA PRO A 54 53.83 43.08 37.67
C PRO A 54 53.38 43.58 36.27
N VAL A 55 52.50 44.59 36.35
CA VAL A 55 51.73 45.34 35.34
C VAL A 55 52.24 46.78 35.29
N GLN A 56 52.00 47.53 34.18
CA GLN A 56 51.59 48.97 34.13
C GLN A 56 51.67 49.50 32.67
N SER A 57 50.87 50.42 32.10
CA SER A 57 49.63 51.20 32.41
C SER A 57 49.57 52.31 31.33
N THR A 58 48.48 52.74 30.65
CA THR A 58 47.26 53.54 30.99
C THR A 58 46.82 54.32 29.72
N PRO A 59 45.69 55.09 29.58
CA PRO A 59 44.40 55.28 30.31
C PRO A 59 43.11 55.22 29.38
N PRO A 60 41.86 55.52 29.85
CA PRO A 60 40.57 55.02 29.27
C PRO A 60 39.63 56.06 28.61
N GLU A 61 38.52 55.63 27.97
CA GLU A 61 37.25 56.43 27.91
C GLU A 61 35.97 55.62 27.55
N GLN A 62 34.80 56.19 27.91
CA GLN A 62 33.47 55.57 28.06
C GLN A 62 32.48 55.77 26.88
N VAL A 63 31.67 54.73 26.64
CA VAL A 63 30.24 54.62 26.24
C VAL A 63 29.68 55.48 25.09
N THR A 64 29.11 54.82 24.07
CA THR A 64 27.93 55.29 23.32
C THR A 64 27.15 54.10 22.72
N ILE A 65 25.83 54.06 22.91
CA ILE A 65 24.91 53.03 22.39
C ILE A 65 24.45 53.41 20.97
N PRO A 66 24.58 52.55 19.94
CA PRO A 66 23.89 52.73 18.66
C PRO A 66 22.54 52.01 18.62
N LYS A 67 21.56 52.68 17.99
CA LYS A 67 20.16 52.26 17.77
C LYS A 67 20.01 50.94 17.00
N PRO A 68 18.84 50.26 17.09
CA PRO A 68 18.56 49.05 16.32
C PRO A 68 18.49 49.39 14.83
N GLN A 69 19.27 48.69 14.01
CA GLN A 69 19.09 48.66 12.56
C GLN A 69 18.02 47.62 12.21
N GLU A 70 17.07 48.03 11.36
CA GLU A 70 16.00 47.22 10.81
C GLU A 70 16.58 46.01 10.04
N PRO A 71 15.91 44.84 10.09
CA PRO A 71 16.38 43.68 9.35
C PRO A 71 16.22 43.91 7.85
N GLU A 72 17.35 43.85 7.14
CA GLU A 72 17.37 43.82 5.68
C GLU A 72 16.49 42.69 5.15
N ASN A 73 15.63 43.08 4.22
CA ASN A 73 14.62 42.27 3.58
C ASN A 73 15.28 41.25 2.63
N ALA A 74 15.75 40.12 3.16
CA ALA A 74 16.20 38.99 2.36
C ALA A 74 15.02 38.07 2.04
N ASN A 75 14.09 38.56 1.22
CA ASN A 75 13.08 37.74 0.55
C ASN A 75 13.77 36.86 -0.51
N LYS A 76 14.47 35.79 -0.08
CA LYS A 76 14.77 34.67 -0.96
C LYS A 76 13.52 33.79 -0.99
N PRO A 77 12.90 33.57 -2.16
CA PRO A 77 11.79 32.65 -2.23
C PRO A 77 12.30 31.27 -1.82
N MET A 78 11.74 30.71 -0.74
CA MET A 78 11.85 29.28 -0.46
C MET A 78 11.47 28.55 -1.74
N LYS A 79 12.42 27.87 -2.39
CA LYS A 79 12.10 26.97 -3.50
C LYS A 79 11.15 25.93 -2.93
N ARG A 80 9.85 26.05 -3.24
CA ARG A 80 8.92 24.93 -3.14
C ARG A 80 9.59 23.78 -3.90
N ASN A 81 9.93 22.68 -3.21
CA ASN A 81 10.32 21.45 -3.90
C ASN A 81 9.15 21.07 -4.82
N THR A 82 9.30 21.38 -6.10
CA THR A 82 8.34 21.05 -7.13
C THR A 82 8.37 19.53 -7.30
N SER A 83 7.20 18.90 -7.36
CA SER A 83 7.10 17.44 -7.53
C SER A 83 7.87 16.99 -8.78
N ALA A 84 8.42 15.78 -8.79
CA ALA A 84 9.10 15.24 -9.98
C ALA A 84 8.24 15.36 -11.26
N GLY A 85 6.92 15.10 -11.15
CA GLY A 85 5.99 15.27 -12.25
C GLY A 85 5.84 16.72 -12.76
N LEU A 86 6.08 17.73 -11.93
CA LEU A 86 6.07 19.15 -12.32
C LEU A 86 7.44 19.64 -12.79
N ARG A 87 8.53 18.94 -12.44
CA ARG A 87 9.90 19.24 -12.89
C ARG A 87 10.19 18.67 -14.26
N THR A 88 9.57 17.55 -14.63
CA THR A 88 9.74 16.96 -15.97
C THR A 88 9.05 17.80 -17.04
N ASP A 89 9.73 18.01 -18.17
CA ASP A 89 9.18 18.71 -19.33
C ASP A 89 7.98 17.95 -19.91
N SER A 90 8.03 16.62 -19.89
CA SER A 90 6.92 15.73 -20.28
C SER A 90 7.07 14.36 -19.64
N VAL A 91 6.05 13.93 -18.90
CA VAL A 91 5.93 12.58 -18.34
C VAL A 91 5.89 11.55 -19.47
N LEU A 92 5.10 11.81 -20.53
CA LEU A 92 4.94 10.92 -21.68
C LEU A 92 6.11 10.95 -22.66
N GLN A 93 7.09 11.84 -22.47
CA GLN A 93 8.24 12.04 -23.37
C GLN A 93 7.87 12.37 -24.82
N ARG A 94 6.64 12.84 -25.06
CA ARG A 94 6.14 13.21 -26.39
C ARG A 94 5.10 14.31 -26.28
N ILE A 95 5.05 15.17 -27.30
CA ILE A 95 3.99 16.18 -27.40
C ILE A 95 2.68 15.47 -27.78
N THR A 96 1.66 15.67 -26.97
CA THR A 96 0.30 15.17 -27.23
C THR A 96 -0.65 16.31 -27.60
N GLY A 97 -1.74 15.98 -28.29
CA GLY A 97 -2.82 16.95 -28.52
C GLY A 97 -3.56 17.32 -27.21
N ASN A 98 -4.35 18.38 -27.25
CA ASN A 98 -5.15 18.77 -26.09
C ASN A 98 -6.35 17.83 -25.94
N LEU A 99 -6.44 17.12 -24.81
CA LEU A 99 -7.53 16.18 -24.53
C LEU A 99 -8.92 16.80 -24.77
N LYS A 100 -9.12 18.07 -24.38
CA LYS A 100 -10.40 18.77 -24.48
C LYS A 100 -10.81 19.08 -25.91
N GLU A 101 -9.90 19.00 -26.89
CA GLU A 101 -10.25 19.13 -28.31
C GLU A 101 -10.95 17.88 -28.83
N PHE A 102 -10.58 16.70 -28.31
CA PHE A 102 -11.08 15.40 -28.77
C PHE A 102 -12.20 14.84 -27.88
N PHE A 103 -12.19 15.12 -26.58
CA PHE A 103 -13.11 14.53 -25.61
C PHE A 103 -13.81 15.60 -24.76
N SER A 104 -15.03 15.30 -24.32
CA SER A 104 -15.69 15.99 -23.21
C SER A 104 -15.59 15.13 -21.95
N ILE A 105 -15.12 15.72 -20.84
CA ILE A 105 -15.04 15.05 -19.54
C ILE A 105 -16.37 15.23 -18.81
N GLY A 106 -16.93 14.13 -18.32
CA GLY A 106 -18.19 14.05 -17.60
C GLY A 106 -18.00 13.71 -16.13
N LYS A 107 -18.95 12.95 -15.57
CA LYS A 107 -18.97 12.59 -14.14
C LYS A 107 -17.76 11.76 -13.73
N LYS A 108 -17.36 11.89 -12.46
CA LYS A 108 -16.38 11.01 -11.82
C LYS A 108 -16.93 9.58 -11.76
N LEU A 109 -16.09 8.60 -12.09
CA LEU A 109 -16.40 7.16 -12.04
C LEU A 109 -15.70 6.49 -10.86
N GLY A 110 -14.51 6.96 -10.49
CA GLY A 110 -13.73 6.38 -9.39
C GLY A 110 -12.49 7.21 -9.09
N GLN A 111 -11.82 6.88 -7.99
CA GLN A 111 -10.54 7.47 -7.60
C GLN A 111 -9.63 6.35 -7.13
N GLY A 112 -8.47 6.24 -7.76
CA GLY A 112 -7.37 5.37 -7.32
C GLY A 112 -6.32 6.17 -6.56
N GLN A 113 -5.26 5.46 -6.16
CA GLN A 113 -4.12 6.04 -5.43
C GLN A 113 -3.50 7.24 -6.15
N PHE A 114 -3.26 7.12 -7.46
CA PHE A 114 -2.51 8.12 -8.23
C PHE A 114 -3.40 9.09 -9.03
N GLY A 115 -4.69 8.81 -9.17
CA GLY A 115 -5.53 9.60 -10.08
C GLY A 115 -7.03 9.36 -9.96
N THR A 116 -7.78 10.22 -10.64
CA THR A 116 -9.24 10.19 -10.67
C THR A 116 -9.72 9.77 -12.05
N THR A 117 -10.61 8.79 -12.09
CA THR A 117 -11.21 8.28 -13.33
C THR A 117 -12.54 8.97 -13.57
N PHE A 118 -12.73 9.52 -14.77
CA PHE A 118 -13.93 10.20 -15.21
C PHE A 118 -14.55 9.50 -16.41
N LEU A 119 -15.87 9.60 -16.56
CA LEU A 119 -16.53 9.32 -17.83
C LEU A 119 -16.06 10.37 -18.83
N CYS A 120 -15.72 9.98 -20.05
CA CYS A 120 -15.48 10.92 -21.13
C CYS A 120 -16.17 10.47 -22.42
N VAL A 121 -16.49 11.44 -23.28
CA VAL A 121 -17.18 11.21 -24.55
C VAL A 121 -16.33 11.76 -25.68
N GLU A 122 -16.02 10.92 -26.67
CA GLU A 122 -15.30 11.31 -27.88
C GLU A 122 -16.21 12.21 -28.73
N LYS A 123 -15.80 13.45 -28.96
CA LYS A 123 -16.64 14.48 -29.63
C LYS A 123 -16.99 14.10 -31.07
N ALA A 124 -16.08 13.43 -31.77
CA ALA A 124 -16.26 13.07 -33.17
C ALA A 124 -17.30 11.96 -33.38
N THR A 125 -17.43 11.03 -32.41
CA THR A 125 -18.23 9.81 -32.58
C THR A 125 -19.39 9.71 -31.59
N GLY A 126 -19.37 10.50 -30.51
CA GLY A 126 -20.28 10.35 -29.38
C GLY A 126 -20.02 9.11 -28.51
N LYS A 127 -18.95 8.35 -28.77
CA LYS A 127 -18.64 7.12 -28.04
C LYS A 127 -18.12 7.44 -26.64
N GLN A 128 -18.58 6.67 -25.65
CA GLN A 128 -18.18 6.81 -24.25
C GLN A 128 -16.92 6.01 -23.94
N TYR A 129 -16.08 6.56 -23.06
CA TYR A 129 -14.80 6.04 -22.60
C TYR A 129 -14.62 6.38 -21.11
N ALA A 130 -13.61 5.79 -20.48
CA ALA A 130 -13.12 6.20 -19.16
C ALA A 130 -11.80 6.98 -19.33
N CYS A 131 -11.59 8.01 -18.52
CA CYS A 131 -10.40 8.85 -18.54
C CYS A 131 -9.78 8.92 -17.14
N LYS A 132 -8.70 8.17 -16.90
CA LYS A 132 -7.90 8.25 -15.67
C LYS A 132 -6.99 9.47 -15.76
N SER A 133 -7.17 10.42 -14.85
CA SER A 133 -6.39 11.67 -14.78
C SER A 133 -5.46 11.65 -13.57
N ILE A 134 -4.16 11.66 -13.83
CA ILE A 134 -3.08 11.55 -12.86
C ILE A 134 -2.44 12.93 -12.74
N ALA A 135 -2.56 13.55 -11.57
CA ALA A 135 -2.05 14.90 -11.36
C ALA A 135 -0.52 14.88 -11.20
N LYS A 136 0.20 15.68 -11.99
CA LYS A 136 1.68 15.78 -11.94
C LYS A 136 2.21 16.16 -10.57
N ARG A 137 1.45 16.96 -9.81
CA ARG A 137 1.76 17.33 -8.43
C ARG A 137 1.80 16.14 -7.45
N LYS A 138 1.14 15.02 -7.78
CA LYS A 138 1.12 13.79 -6.99
C LYS A 138 2.28 12.83 -7.32
N LEU A 139 3.02 13.10 -8.38
CA LEU A 139 4.22 12.34 -8.77
C LEU A 139 5.42 12.97 -8.07
N LEU A 140 5.70 12.51 -6.86
CA LEU A 140 6.68 13.09 -5.95
C LEU A 140 8.09 12.72 -6.37
N THR A 141 8.30 11.47 -6.77
CA THR A 141 9.60 10.90 -7.15
C THR A 141 9.71 10.68 -8.65
N ASP A 142 10.94 10.52 -9.15
CA ASP A 142 11.15 10.15 -10.56
C ASP A 142 10.65 8.72 -10.85
N GLU A 143 10.60 7.87 -9.82
CA GLU A 143 9.99 6.54 -9.87
C GLU A 143 8.47 6.61 -10.13
N ASP A 144 7.75 7.52 -9.46
CA ASP A 144 6.31 7.75 -9.72
C ASP A 144 6.07 8.14 -11.20
N VAL A 145 6.98 8.93 -11.78
CA VAL A 145 6.91 9.34 -13.20
C VAL A 145 7.15 8.14 -14.12
N GLU A 146 8.12 7.28 -13.78
CA GLU A 146 8.40 6.06 -14.53
C GLU A 146 7.26 5.07 -14.44
N ASP A 147 6.60 4.93 -13.29
CA ASP A 147 5.49 4.01 -13.09
C ASP A 147 4.27 4.39 -13.91
N VAL A 148 3.95 5.69 -14.02
CA VAL A 148 2.90 6.16 -14.95
C VAL A 148 3.24 5.80 -16.40
N ARG A 149 4.51 5.96 -16.80
CA ARG A 149 4.96 5.61 -18.16
C ARG A 149 4.87 4.11 -18.40
N ARG A 150 5.31 3.32 -17.44
CA ARG A 150 5.31 1.86 -17.45
C ARG A 150 3.89 1.32 -17.53
N GLU A 151 2.96 1.85 -16.73
CA GLU A 151 1.53 1.50 -16.78
C GLU A 151 0.99 1.66 -18.22
N ILE A 152 1.21 2.84 -18.83
CA ILE A 152 0.76 3.12 -20.20
C ILE A 152 1.43 2.19 -21.22
N GLN A 153 2.72 1.91 -21.06
CA GLN A 153 3.46 1.00 -21.93
C GLN A 153 2.92 -0.43 -21.83
N ILE A 154 2.64 -0.92 -20.62
CA ILE A 154 2.05 -2.24 -20.38
C ILE A 154 0.65 -2.32 -20.99
N MET A 155 -0.18 -1.30 -20.81
CA MET A 155 -1.51 -1.26 -21.43
C MET A 155 -1.44 -1.33 -22.96
N HIS A 156 -0.47 -0.66 -23.58
CA HIS A 156 -0.23 -0.76 -25.02
C HIS A 156 0.33 -2.14 -25.43
N HIS A 157 1.20 -2.74 -24.62
CA HIS A 157 1.82 -4.04 -24.88
C HIS A 157 0.81 -5.20 -24.81
N LEU A 158 -0.17 -5.10 -23.91
CA LEU A 158 -1.26 -6.07 -23.73
C LEU A 158 -2.49 -5.76 -24.61
N ALA A 159 -2.44 -4.69 -25.40
CA ALA A 159 -3.57 -4.24 -26.21
C ALA A 159 -4.02 -5.32 -27.21
N GLY A 160 -5.33 -5.54 -27.29
CA GLY A 160 -5.95 -6.53 -28.16
C GLY A 160 -6.37 -7.82 -27.45
N HIS A 161 -5.90 -8.05 -26.21
CA HIS A 161 -6.43 -9.16 -25.41
C HIS A 161 -7.87 -8.87 -24.96
N PRO A 162 -8.84 -9.79 -25.18
CA PRO A 162 -10.26 -9.52 -24.94
C PRO A 162 -10.60 -9.21 -23.47
N ASN A 163 -9.87 -9.83 -22.53
CA ASN A 163 -10.07 -9.67 -21.09
C ASN A 163 -9.12 -8.66 -20.43
N VAL A 164 -8.38 -7.86 -21.20
CA VAL A 164 -7.58 -6.73 -20.69
C VAL A 164 -8.20 -5.42 -21.15
N ILE A 165 -8.14 -4.39 -20.31
CA ILE A 165 -8.62 -3.05 -20.67
C ILE A 165 -7.84 -2.48 -21.86
N SER A 166 -8.57 -1.96 -22.84
CA SER A 166 -8.02 -1.34 -24.04
C SER A 166 -7.76 0.14 -23.83
N ILE A 167 -6.52 0.55 -24.07
CA ILE A 167 -6.14 1.96 -24.11
C ILE A 167 -6.49 2.57 -25.47
N LYS A 168 -7.22 3.69 -25.45
CA LYS A 168 -7.53 4.49 -26.63
C LYS A 168 -6.43 5.52 -26.91
N GLY A 169 -5.83 6.08 -25.86
CA GLY A 169 -4.70 6.99 -25.96
C GLY A 169 -4.33 7.63 -24.64
N ALA A 170 -3.14 8.23 -24.59
CA ALA A 170 -2.67 9.01 -23.45
C ALA A 170 -2.35 10.44 -23.90
N TYR A 171 -2.77 11.41 -23.09
CA TYR A 171 -2.64 12.84 -23.32
C TYR A 171 -1.98 13.47 -22.10
N GLU A 172 -1.29 14.59 -22.30
CA GLU A 172 -0.60 15.31 -21.25
C GLU A 172 -0.84 16.81 -21.41
N ASP A 173 -1.13 17.47 -20.29
CA ASP A 173 -1.18 18.92 -20.20
C ASP A 173 -0.20 19.45 -19.14
N ALA A 174 -0.28 20.74 -18.81
CA ALA A 174 0.62 21.37 -17.86
C ALA A 174 0.52 20.80 -16.43
N VAL A 175 -0.60 20.17 -16.06
CA VAL A 175 -0.90 19.79 -14.67
C VAL A 175 -1.19 18.30 -14.49
N ALA A 176 -1.49 17.56 -15.56
CA ALA A 176 -1.88 16.16 -15.47
C ALA A 176 -1.52 15.32 -16.70
N VAL A 177 -1.48 14.00 -16.49
CA VAL A 177 -1.49 12.97 -17.52
C VAL A 177 -2.88 12.33 -17.55
N HIS A 178 -3.45 12.16 -18.74
CA HIS A 178 -4.79 11.65 -18.96
C HIS A 178 -4.75 10.40 -19.83
N VAL A 179 -5.14 9.26 -19.26
CA VAL A 179 -5.20 7.97 -19.95
C VAL A 179 -6.65 7.68 -20.31
N VAL A 180 -6.97 7.72 -21.60
CA VAL A 180 -8.29 7.39 -22.13
C VAL A 180 -8.32 5.91 -22.47
N MET A 181 -9.27 5.19 -21.88
CA MET A 181 -9.44 3.74 -21.97
C MET A 181 -10.91 3.39 -22.24
N GLU A 182 -11.18 2.16 -22.65
CA GLU A 182 -12.56 1.69 -22.80
C GLU A 182 -13.34 1.80 -21.47
N LEU A 183 -14.66 2.00 -21.57
CA LEU A 183 -15.51 2.11 -20.39
C LEU A 183 -16.04 0.72 -20.01
N CYS A 184 -15.80 0.30 -18.76
CA CYS A 184 -16.42 -0.88 -18.16
C CYS A 184 -17.52 -0.44 -17.17
N ALA A 185 -18.78 -0.55 -17.59
CA ALA A 185 -19.95 -0.08 -16.84
C ALA A 185 -20.82 -1.22 -16.27
N GLY A 186 -20.35 -2.47 -16.36
CA GLY A 186 -21.06 -3.67 -15.92
C GLY A 186 -20.91 -3.99 -14.43
N GLY A 187 -20.05 -3.27 -13.71
CA GLY A 187 -19.79 -3.46 -12.27
C GLY A 187 -18.68 -4.47 -11.97
N GLU A 188 -18.37 -4.62 -10.67
CA GLU A 188 -17.32 -5.50 -10.15
C GLU A 188 -17.71 -6.99 -10.25
N LEU A 189 -16.70 -7.86 -10.24
CA LEU A 189 -16.82 -9.32 -10.37
C LEU A 189 -17.85 -9.93 -9.40
N PHE A 190 -17.70 -9.68 -8.10
CA PHE A 190 -18.55 -10.31 -7.07
C PHE A 190 -19.96 -9.75 -7.08
N ASP A 191 -20.15 -8.45 -7.30
CA ASP A 191 -21.47 -7.85 -7.38
C ASP A 191 -22.31 -8.48 -8.51
N ARG A 192 -21.67 -8.79 -9.64
CA ARG A 192 -22.36 -9.45 -10.76
C ARG A 192 -22.74 -10.88 -10.42
N ILE A 193 -21.90 -11.62 -9.71
CA ILE A 193 -22.18 -12.99 -9.25
C ILE A 193 -23.40 -12.98 -8.33
N ILE A 194 -23.40 -12.10 -7.32
CA ILE A 194 -24.48 -11.97 -6.34
C ILE A 194 -25.80 -11.62 -7.04
N LYS A 195 -25.79 -10.68 -7.99
CA LYS A 195 -27.00 -10.24 -8.70
C LYS A 195 -27.64 -11.33 -9.57
N ARG A 196 -26.88 -12.34 -10.03
CA ARG A 196 -27.43 -13.45 -10.83
C ARG A 196 -28.18 -14.48 -9.97
N GLY A 197 -27.87 -14.58 -8.67
CA GLY A 197 -28.52 -15.47 -7.70
C GLY A 197 -28.25 -16.98 -7.89
N HIS A 198 -27.98 -17.43 -9.12
CA HIS A 198 -27.57 -18.81 -9.43
C HIS A 198 -26.08 -18.84 -9.75
N TYR A 199 -25.31 -19.56 -8.94
CA TYR A 199 -23.86 -19.66 -9.09
C TYR A 199 -23.41 -21.08 -8.79
N SER A 200 -22.67 -21.69 -9.72
CA SER A 200 -22.21 -23.08 -9.65
C SER A 200 -20.68 -23.16 -9.74
N GLU A 201 -20.10 -24.31 -9.36
CA GLU A 201 -18.66 -24.54 -9.56
C GLU A 201 -18.25 -24.39 -11.02
N ARG A 202 -19.11 -24.82 -11.96
CA ARG A 202 -18.91 -24.60 -13.40
C ARG A 202 -18.75 -23.11 -13.74
N LYS A 203 -19.57 -22.23 -13.16
CA LYS A 203 -19.44 -20.78 -13.34
C LYS A 203 -18.17 -20.23 -12.68
N ALA A 204 -17.80 -20.74 -11.51
CA ALA A 204 -16.53 -20.39 -10.87
C ALA A 204 -15.32 -20.81 -11.75
N ALA A 205 -15.37 -21.98 -12.38
CA ALA A 205 -14.34 -22.46 -13.30
C ALA A 205 -14.24 -21.62 -14.58
N GLU A 206 -15.38 -21.20 -15.15
CA GLU A 206 -15.43 -20.27 -16.29
C GLU A 206 -14.75 -18.93 -15.95
N LEU A 207 -15.06 -18.35 -14.78
CA LEU A 207 -14.42 -17.12 -14.31
C LEU A 207 -12.93 -17.30 -14.01
N THR A 208 -12.56 -18.43 -13.39
CA THR A 208 -11.17 -18.80 -13.13
C THR A 208 -10.37 -18.85 -14.42
N ARG A 209 -10.93 -19.45 -15.48
CA ARG A 209 -10.30 -19.52 -16.80
C ARG A 209 -10.02 -18.12 -17.37
N ILE A 210 -10.95 -17.18 -17.20
CA ILE A 210 -10.76 -15.79 -17.66
C ILE A 210 -9.65 -15.11 -16.86
N ILE A 211 -9.73 -15.17 -15.52
CA ILE A 211 -8.77 -14.54 -14.61
C ILE A 211 -7.35 -15.05 -14.89
N VAL A 212 -7.18 -16.37 -14.91
CA VAL A 212 -5.87 -17.00 -15.15
C VAL A 212 -5.43 -16.83 -16.60
N GLY A 213 -6.37 -16.76 -17.56
CA GLY A 213 -6.07 -16.41 -18.95
C GLY A 213 -5.41 -15.04 -19.08
N VAL A 214 -5.85 -14.04 -18.29
CA VAL A 214 -5.17 -12.74 -18.22
C VAL A 214 -3.76 -12.89 -17.63
N VAL A 215 -3.59 -13.68 -16.56
CA VAL A 215 -2.28 -13.92 -15.95
C VAL A 215 -1.32 -14.58 -16.95
N GLU A 216 -1.78 -15.60 -17.67
CA GLU A 216 -0.99 -16.30 -18.69
C GLU A 216 -0.60 -15.36 -19.85
N ALA A 217 -1.53 -14.53 -20.32
CA ALA A 217 -1.26 -13.52 -21.34
C ALA A 217 -0.21 -12.49 -20.87
N CYS A 218 -0.29 -12.05 -19.61
CA CYS A 218 0.73 -11.17 -19.03
C CYS A 218 2.09 -11.87 -18.98
N HIS A 219 2.14 -13.08 -18.41
CA HIS A 219 3.39 -13.82 -18.20
C HIS A 219 4.08 -14.17 -19.52
N SER A 220 3.33 -14.61 -20.53
CA SER A 220 3.86 -14.93 -21.87
C SER A 220 4.41 -13.71 -22.60
N LEU A 221 3.96 -12.50 -22.25
CA LEU A 221 4.43 -11.24 -22.76
C LEU A 221 5.48 -10.55 -21.86
N GLY A 222 5.95 -11.23 -20.81
CA GLY A 222 6.97 -10.73 -19.89
C GLY A 222 6.46 -9.63 -18.96
N VAL A 223 5.18 -9.67 -18.57
CA VAL A 223 4.54 -8.73 -17.63
C VAL A 223 4.06 -9.48 -16.38
N MET A 224 4.31 -8.91 -15.21
CA MET A 224 3.71 -9.30 -13.92
C MET A 224 2.64 -8.28 -13.52
N HIS A 225 1.50 -8.75 -13.04
CA HIS A 225 0.40 -7.86 -12.64
C HIS A 225 0.63 -7.25 -11.25
N ARG A 226 1.03 -8.07 -10.27
CA ARG A 226 1.40 -7.74 -8.87
C ARG A 226 0.29 -7.23 -7.94
N ASP A 227 -0.85 -6.81 -8.45
CA ASP A 227 -2.02 -6.44 -7.63
C ASP A 227 -3.33 -7.08 -8.12
N LEU A 228 -3.33 -8.41 -8.32
CA LEU A 228 -4.57 -9.10 -8.70
C LEU A 228 -5.54 -9.17 -7.53
N LYS A 229 -6.73 -8.60 -7.73
CA LYS A 229 -7.82 -8.61 -6.77
C LYS A 229 -9.16 -8.46 -7.50
N PRO A 230 -10.29 -8.90 -6.91
CA PRO A 230 -11.62 -8.85 -7.53
C PRO A 230 -12.03 -7.45 -8.01
N GLU A 231 -11.61 -6.39 -7.32
CA GLU A 231 -11.87 -4.99 -7.65
C GLU A 231 -11.26 -4.59 -9.00
N ASN A 232 -10.19 -5.27 -9.41
CA ASN A 232 -9.50 -5.02 -10.67
C ASN A 232 -10.15 -5.75 -11.85
N PHE A 233 -11.26 -6.47 -11.63
CA PHE A 233 -12.04 -7.15 -12.67
C PHE A 233 -13.44 -6.55 -12.81
N LEU A 234 -13.69 -5.86 -13.92
CA LEU A 234 -14.98 -5.23 -14.23
C LEU A 234 -15.64 -5.85 -15.46
N PHE A 235 -16.97 -5.94 -15.45
CA PHE A 235 -17.73 -6.27 -16.64
C PHE A 235 -17.87 -5.04 -17.56
N VAL A 236 -17.82 -5.27 -18.88
CA VAL A 236 -17.96 -4.19 -19.88
C VAL A 236 -19.32 -3.48 -19.79
N ASP A 237 -20.40 -4.26 -19.67
CA ASP A 237 -21.78 -3.78 -19.61
C ASP A 237 -22.65 -4.69 -18.73
N GLN A 238 -23.93 -4.34 -18.58
CA GLN A 238 -24.87 -5.07 -17.73
C GLN A 238 -25.49 -6.31 -18.41
N LYS A 239 -25.06 -6.68 -19.62
CA LYS A 239 -25.60 -7.87 -20.31
C LYS A 239 -25.15 -9.14 -19.60
N GLU A 240 -25.84 -10.24 -19.87
CA GLU A 240 -25.54 -11.54 -19.26
C GLU A 240 -24.20 -12.11 -19.75
N GLU A 241 -23.96 -12.04 -21.05
CA GLU A 241 -22.72 -12.49 -21.70
C GLU A 241 -21.64 -11.39 -21.74
N SER A 242 -21.69 -10.43 -20.81
CA SER A 242 -20.72 -9.34 -20.80
C SER A 242 -19.32 -9.86 -20.49
N LEU A 243 -18.33 -9.34 -21.22
CA LEU A 243 -16.93 -9.71 -21.02
C LEU A 243 -16.42 -9.14 -19.70
N LEU A 244 -15.68 -9.97 -18.95
CA LEU A 244 -14.90 -9.54 -17.79
C LEU A 244 -13.54 -9.02 -18.25
N LYS A 245 -13.12 -7.87 -17.74
CA LYS A 245 -11.85 -7.22 -18.08
C LYS A 245 -11.06 -6.84 -16.84
N THR A 246 -9.75 -7.00 -16.92
CA THR A 246 -8.78 -6.48 -15.96
C THR A 246 -8.47 -5.02 -16.26
N ILE A 247 -8.60 -4.14 -15.25
CA ILE A 247 -8.64 -2.69 -15.46
C ILE A 247 -7.45 -1.89 -14.88
N ASP A 248 -6.63 -2.48 -14.02
CA ASP A 248 -5.58 -1.74 -13.30
C ASP A 248 -4.21 -2.40 -13.45
N PHE A 249 -3.26 -1.67 -14.04
CA PHE A 249 -1.88 -2.10 -14.23
C PHE A 249 -0.89 -1.15 -13.55
N GLY A 250 -1.37 -0.32 -12.61
CA GLY A 250 -0.55 0.71 -11.96
C GLY A 250 0.61 0.15 -11.13
N LEU A 251 0.49 -1.09 -10.66
CA LEU A 251 1.58 -1.81 -9.96
C LEU A 251 2.27 -2.85 -10.85
N SER A 252 1.90 -2.98 -12.12
CA SER A 252 2.48 -4.00 -13.00
C SER A 252 3.90 -3.66 -13.45
N MET A 253 4.70 -4.69 -13.74
CA MET A 253 6.07 -4.52 -14.22
C MET A 253 6.43 -5.49 -15.33
N PHE A 254 7.38 -5.07 -16.18
CA PHE A 254 8.06 -5.99 -17.08
C PHE A 254 9.07 -6.83 -16.30
N PHE A 255 9.24 -8.08 -16.70
CA PHE A 255 10.23 -8.98 -16.13
C PHE A 255 10.93 -9.79 -17.21
N LYS A 256 12.15 -10.21 -16.91
CA LYS A 256 12.90 -11.20 -17.69
C LYS A 256 12.85 -12.56 -16.99
N PRO A 257 12.90 -13.68 -17.74
CA PRO A 257 12.97 -15.00 -17.13
C PRO A 257 14.10 -15.12 -16.10
N GLY A 258 13.75 -15.49 -14.87
CA GLY A 258 14.70 -15.62 -13.76
C GLY A 258 14.94 -14.35 -12.93
N GLU A 259 14.43 -13.19 -13.36
CA GLU A 259 14.45 -11.96 -12.58
C GLU A 259 13.63 -12.10 -11.29
N LYS A 260 14.08 -11.44 -10.23
CA LYS A 260 13.44 -11.44 -8.92
C LYS A 260 13.36 -10.01 -8.38
N PHE A 261 12.26 -9.74 -7.69
CA PHE A 261 11.90 -8.43 -7.15
C PHE A 261 11.90 -8.47 -5.62
N ASP A 262 12.16 -7.33 -4.99
CA ASP A 262 12.36 -7.17 -3.54
C ASP A 262 11.47 -6.11 -2.86
N ASP A 263 10.65 -5.41 -3.63
CA ASP A 263 9.63 -4.51 -3.14
C ASP A 263 8.42 -5.27 -2.57
N VAL A 264 7.72 -4.67 -1.60
CA VAL A 264 6.49 -5.24 -1.05
C VAL A 264 5.31 -4.49 -1.66
N VAL A 265 4.56 -5.18 -2.52
CA VAL A 265 3.43 -4.61 -3.27
C VAL A 265 2.23 -5.54 -3.24
N GLY A 266 1.08 -4.99 -3.61
CA GLY A 266 -0.18 -5.71 -3.70
C GLY A 266 -1.04 -5.55 -2.45
N SER A 267 -2.28 -6.02 -2.55
CA SER A 267 -3.28 -5.87 -1.49
C SER A 267 -3.17 -7.01 -0.44
N PRO A 268 -3.29 -6.74 0.88
CA PRO A 268 -2.92 -7.68 1.95
C PRO A 268 -3.52 -9.10 1.87
N TYR A 269 -4.76 -9.27 1.43
CA TYR A 269 -5.38 -10.61 1.32
C TYR A 269 -4.85 -11.44 0.16
N TYR A 270 -4.31 -10.79 -0.86
CA TYR A 270 -3.95 -11.41 -2.13
C TYR A 270 -2.44 -11.51 -2.32
N VAL A 271 -1.66 -10.89 -1.43
CA VAL A 271 -0.20 -10.88 -1.49
C VAL A 271 0.37 -12.28 -1.29
N ALA A 272 1.37 -12.62 -2.09
CA ALA A 272 2.05 -13.92 -2.02
C ALA A 272 3.09 -13.94 -0.88
N PRO A 273 3.32 -15.10 -0.25
CA PRO A 273 4.23 -15.21 0.90
C PRO A 273 5.69 -14.91 0.54
N GLU A 274 6.09 -15.06 -0.72
CA GLU A 274 7.42 -14.66 -1.19
C GLU A 274 7.56 -13.15 -1.48
N VAL A 275 6.46 -12.43 -1.71
CA VAL A 275 6.45 -10.96 -1.82
C VAL A 275 6.75 -10.34 -0.47
N LEU A 276 6.12 -10.85 0.60
CA LEU A 276 6.42 -10.47 1.99
C LEU A 276 7.88 -10.78 2.39
N ARG A 277 8.50 -11.77 1.74
CA ARG A 277 9.92 -12.11 1.90
C ARG A 277 10.85 -11.35 0.96
N LYS A 278 10.34 -10.37 0.21
CA LYS A 278 11.12 -9.50 -0.68
C LYS A 278 11.96 -10.29 -1.68
N ARG A 279 11.42 -11.39 -2.19
CA ARG A 279 12.10 -12.20 -3.22
C ARG A 279 11.11 -13.01 -4.02
N TYR A 280 10.51 -12.38 -5.01
CA TYR A 280 9.42 -12.96 -5.78
C TYR A 280 9.59 -12.79 -7.29
N GLY A 281 8.79 -13.53 -8.05
CA GLY A 281 8.70 -13.42 -9.51
C GLY A 281 7.24 -13.61 -9.96
N PRO A 282 7.00 -13.92 -11.24
CA PRO A 282 5.65 -14.00 -11.80
C PRO A 282 4.75 -15.03 -11.10
N GLU A 283 5.34 -16.00 -10.40
CA GLU A 283 4.61 -16.99 -9.62
C GLU A 283 3.67 -16.37 -8.57
N ALA A 284 3.97 -15.14 -8.11
CA ALA A 284 3.15 -14.38 -7.18
C ALA A 284 1.73 -14.09 -7.72
N ASP A 285 1.59 -13.83 -9.03
CA ASP A 285 0.27 -13.57 -9.62
C ASP A 285 -0.63 -14.82 -9.58
N VAL A 286 -0.04 -16.02 -9.69
CA VAL A 286 -0.80 -17.29 -9.59
C VAL A 286 -1.31 -17.50 -8.17
N TRP A 287 -0.56 -17.08 -7.15
CA TRP A 287 -1.04 -17.08 -5.77
C TRP A 287 -2.24 -16.15 -5.60
N SER A 288 -2.14 -14.90 -6.06
CA SER A 288 -3.24 -13.93 -5.97
C SER A 288 -4.48 -14.42 -6.72
N ALA A 289 -4.31 -15.01 -7.91
CA ALA A 289 -5.40 -15.68 -8.62
C ALA A 289 -5.99 -16.84 -7.81
N GLY A 290 -5.16 -17.66 -7.16
CA GLY A 290 -5.60 -18.76 -6.29
C GLY A 290 -6.42 -18.28 -5.10
N VAL A 291 -6.07 -17.14 -4.51
CA VAL A 291 -6.86 -16.49 -3.46
C VAL A 291 -8.23 -16.09 -4.01
N ILE A 292 -8.30 -15.48 -5.20
CA ILE A 292 -9.58 -15.14 -5.85
C ILE A 292 -10.41 -16.41 -6.08
N VAL A 293 -9.82 -17.50 -6.57
CA VAL A 293 -10.52 -18.78 -6.78
C VAL A 293 -11.05 -19.37 -5.47
N TYR A 294 -10.26 -19.32 -4.39
CA TYR A 294 -10.71 -19.74 -3.06
C TYR A 294 -11.95 -18.94 -2.61
N ILE A 295 -11.94 -17.62 -2.81
CA ILE A 295 -13.09 -16.75 -2.48
C ILE A 295 -14.26 -17.06 -3.41
N LEU A 296 -14.03 -17.31 -4.70
CA LEU A 296 -15.06 -17.70 -5.66
C LEU A 296 -15.79 -18.99 -5.26
N LEU A 297 -15.17 -19.88 -4.47
CA LEU A 297 -15.78 -21.15 -4.05
C LEU A 297 -16.37 -21.11 -2.64
N SER A 298 -15.79 -20.31 -1.74
CA SER A 298 -16.16 -20.30 -0.31
C SER A 298 -16.85 -19.02 0.14
N GLY A 299 -16.68 -17.92 -0.60
CA GLY A 299 -17.13 -16.57 -0.26
C GLY A 299 -16.29 -15.87 0.80
N VAL A 300 -15.19 -16.47 1.27
CA VAL A 300 -14.29 -15.91 2.29
C VAL A 300 -12.83 -16.02 1.87
N PRO A 301 -11.93 -15.13 2.32
CA PRO A 301 -10.51 -15.26 2.02
C PRO A 301 -9.89 -16.48 2.74
N PRO A 302 -8.85 -17.11 2.16
CA PRO A 302 -8.18 -18.26 2.76
C PRO A 302 -7.33 -17.91 3.98
N PHE A 303 -6.81 -16.67 4.04
CA PHE A 303 -5.95 -16.18 5.10
C PHE A 303 -6.60 -14.95 5.71
N TRP A 304 -6.96 -15.04 6.99
CA TRP A 304 -7.79 -14.06 7.68
C TRP A 304 -7.26 -13.76 9.08
N ALA A 305 -7.16 -12.48 9.43
CA ALA A 305 -6.92 -12.04 10.81
C ALA A 305 -7.45 -10.61 11.02
N GLU A 306 -7.61 -10.21 12.29
CA GLU A 306 -8.15 -8.88 12.65
C GLU A 306 -7.21 -7.72 12.29
N SER A 307 -5.90 -7.97 12.15
CA SER A 307 -4.91 -6.97 11.77
C SER A 307 -4.17 -7.37 10.49
N GLU A 308 -3.63 -6.38 9.78
CA GLU A 308 -2.80 -6.61 8.59
C GLU A 308 -1.58 -7.50 8.89
N GLN A 309 -0.92 -7.26 10.02
CA GLN A 309 0.18 -8.11 10.49
C GLN A 309 -0.27 -9.55 10.73
N GLY A 310 -1.46 -9.75 11.32
CA GLY A 310 -2.03 -11.08 11.48
C GLY A 310 -2.35 -11.75 10.14
N ILE A 311 -2.83 -10.99 9.15
CA ILE A 311 -3.08 -11.51 7.79
C ILE A 311 -1.76 -11.98 7.18
N PHE A 312 -0.69 -11.20 7.31
CA PHE A 312 0.65 -11.58 6.85
C PHE A 312 1.16 -12.85 7.55
N GLU A 313 0.95 -12.99 8.85
CA GLU A 313 1.27 -14.22 9.58
C GLU A 313 0.50 -15.43 9.03
N GLN A 314 -0.80 -15.27 8.74
CA GLN A 314 -1.61 -16.33 8.14
C GLN A 314 -1.14 -16.66 6.71
N VAL A 315 -0.80 -15.67 5.89
CA VAL A 315 -0.21 -15.90 4.56
C VAL A 315 1.09 -16.70 4.67
N LEU A 316 1.97 -16.33 5.60
CA LEU A 316 3.27 -16.95 5.79
C LEU A 316 3.20 -18.36 6.40
N HIS A 317 2.25 -18.61 7.31
CA HIS A 317 2.25 -19.78 8.20
C HIS A 317 0.91 -20.50 8.37
N GLY A 318 -0.23 -19.87 8.06
CA GLY A 318 -1.56 -20.43 8.28
C GLY A 318 -1.89 -21.65 7.40
N ASP A 319 -2.82 -22.49 7.82
CA ASP A 319 -3.24 -23.64 7.01
C ASP A 319 -4.47 -23.29 6.18
N LEU A 320 -4.58 -23.88 4.98
CA LEU A 320 -5.78 -23.76 4.16
C LEU A 320 -6.91 -24.59 4.76
N ASP A 321 -8.04 -23.97 5.01
CA ASP A 321 -9.24 -24.67 5.46
C ASP A 321 -10.01 -25.25 4.27
N PHE A 322 -10.14 -26.57 4.26
CA PHE A 322 -11.02 -27.32 3.34
C PHE A 322 -12.05 -28.16 4.08
N THR A 323 -12.28 -27.85 5.35
CA THR A 323 -13.11 -28.63 6.28
C THR A 323 -14.37 -27.88 6.69
N SER A 324 -14.28 -26.56 6.89
CA SER A 324 -15.46 -25.75 7.21
C SER A 324 -16.35 -25.54 5.99
N ASP A 325 -17.65 -25.37 6.23
CA ASP A 325 -18.60 -25.08 5.15
C ASP A 325 -18.19 -23.83 4.35
N PRO A 326 -18.30 -23.88 3.01
CA PRO A 326 -18.98 -24.91 2.19
C PRO A 326 -18.07 -26.06 1.72
N TRP A 327 -16.79 -26.10 2.11
CA TRP A 327 -15.78 -26.96 1.48
C TRP A 327 -16.11 -28.46 1.44
N PRO A 328 -16.75 -29.08 2.45
CA PRO A 328 -17.17 -30.48 2.35
C PRO A 328 -18.05 -30.78 1.13
N SER A 329 -18.79 -29.79 0.61
CA SER A 329 -19.68 -29.93 -0.53
C SER A 329 -19.03 -29.65 -1.90
N ILE A 330 -17.85 -29.01 -1.91
CA ILE A 330 -17.09 -28.61 -3.10
C ILE A 330 -16.33 -29.82 -3.67
N SER A 331 -16.23 -29.93 -4.99
CA SER A 331 -15.53 -31.03 -5.66
C SER A 331 -14.05 -31.14 -5.28
N GLU A 332 -13.52 -32.37 -5.28
CA GLU A 332 -12.09 -32.60 -5.00
C GLU A 332 -11.18 -32.00 -6.07
N ASP A 333 -11.62 -31.93 -7.33
CA ASP A 333 -10.88 -31.26 -8.41
C ASP A 333 -10.71 -29.75 -8.16
N ALA A 334 -11.74 -29.07 -7.64
CA ALA A 334 -11.64 -27.66 -7.27
C ALA A 334 -10.65 -27.47 -6.12
N LYS A 335 -10.75 -28.31 -5.07
CA LYS A 335 -9.83 -28.25 -3.93
C LYS A 335 -8.40 -28.55 -4.34
N ASP A 336 -8.19 -29.54 -5.21
CA ASP A 336 -6.88 -29.91 -5.73
C ASP A 336 -6.24 -28.74 -6.49
N LEU A 337 -7.01 -28.06 -7.35
CA LEU A 337 -6.53 -26.86 -8.02
C LEU A 337 -6.11 -25.78 -7.01
N VAL A 338 -6.98 -25.44 -6.07
CA VAL A 338 -6.71 -24.38 -5.08
C VAL A 338 -5.48 -24.71 -4.23
N ARG A 339 -5.33 -25.96 -3.78
CA ARG A 339 -4.13 -26.43 -3.06
C ARG A 339 -2.86 -26.20 -3.87
N LYS A 340 -2.90 -26.47 -5.19
CA LYS A 340 -1.75 -26.36 -6.10
C LYS A 340 -1.42 -24.91 -6.49
N MET A 341 -2.42 -24.02 -6.53
CA MET A 341 -2.22 -22.57 -6.73
C MET A 341 -1.69 -21.88 -5.47
N LEU A 342 -2.11 -22.33 -4.28
CA LEU A 342 -1.72 -21.75 -2.99
C LEU A 342 -0.57 -22.51 -2.31
N VAL A 343 0.32 -23.12 -3.11
CA VAL A 343 1.58 -23.67 -2.60
C VAL A 343 2.52 -22.53 -2.24
N ARG A 344 3.03 -22.52 -1.01
CA ARG A 344 3.94 -21.46 -0.51
C ARG A 344 5.29 -21.43 -1.22
N ASP A 345 5.81 -22.59 -1.62
CA ASP A 345 7.03 -22.64 -2.43
C ASP A 345 6.70 -22.31 -3.89
N PRO A 346 7.12 -21.14 -4.40
CA PRO A 346 6.79 -20.71 -5.77
C PRO A 346 7.32 -21.69 -6.83
N LYS A 347 8.38 -22.46 -6.55
CA LYS A 347 8.92 -23.44 -7.51
C LYS A 347 8.04 -24.67 -7.67
N ARG A 348 7.17 -24.93 -6.71
CA ARG A 348 6.23 -26.06 -6.71
C ARG A 348 4.80 -25.63 -7.03
N ARG A 349 4.54 -24.33 -7.05
CA ARG A 349 3.26 -23.74 -7.43
C ARG A 349 3.07 -23.92 -8.93
N LEU A 350 1.83 -24.17 -9.34
CA LEU A 350 1.51 -24.22 -10.76
C LEU A 350 1.83 -22.89 -11.44
N THR A 351 2.20 -22.96 -12.70
CA THR A 351 2.21 -21.83 -13.62
C THR A 351 0.78 -21.51 -14.07
N ALA A 352 0.55 -20.29 -14.56
CA ALA A 352 -0.77 -19.90 -15.10
C ALA A 352 -1.23 -20.83 -16.24
N HIS A 353 -0.30 -21.26 -17.10
CA HIS A 353 -0.58 -22.23 -18.16
C HIS A 353 -1.04 -23.59 -17.60
N GLU A 354 -0.34 -24.13 -16.61
CA GLU A 354 -0.73 -25.41 -15.99
C GLU A 354 -2.09 -25.32 -15.27
N VAL A 355 -2.43 -24.17 -14.70
CA VAL A 355 -3.76 -23.92 -14.13
C VAL A 355 -4.84 -23.97 -15.22
N LEU A 356 -4.60 -23.37 -16.40
CA LEU A 356 -5.54 -23.44 -17.53
C LEU A 356 -5.71 -24.85 -18.07
N CYS A 357 -4.67 -25.69 -17.99
CA CYS A 357 -4.72 -27.11 -18.35
C CYS A 357 -5.34 -28.00 -17.26
N HIS A 358 -5.66 -27.46 -16.08
CA HIS A 358 -6.21 -28.26 -14.99
C HIS A 358 -7.61 -28.81 -15.38
N PRO A 359 -7.94 -30.08 -15.07
CA PRO A 359 -9.21 -30.70 -15.45
C PRO A 359 -10.45 -29.91 -15.01
N TRP A 360 -10.36 -29.22 -13.86
CA TRP A 360 -11.44 -28.38 -13.35
C TRP A 360 -11.66 -27.09 -14.18
N VAL A 361 -10.60 -26.51 -14.76
CA VAL A 361 -10.63 -25.20 -15.43
C VAL A 361 -10.80 -25.30 -16.94
N GLN A 362 -10.26 -26.34 -17.57
CA GLN A 362 -10.26 -26.48 -19.04
C GLN A 362 -11.68 -26.37 -19.64
N VAL A 363 -11.76 -26.03 -20.93
CA VAL A 363 -13.04 -26.03 -21.65
C VAL A 363 -13.62 -27.45 -21.62
N ASP A 364 -14.92 -27.56 -21.33
CA ASP A 364 -15.59 -28.84 -21.11
C ASP A 364 -14.97 -29.69 -19.98
N GLY A 365 -14.33 -29.03 -19.01
CA GLY A 365 -13.73 -29.65 -17.84
C GLY A 365 -14.71 -30.31 -16.88
N VAL A 366 -14.17 -30.88 -15.80
CA VAL A 366 -14.93 -31.72 -14.84
C VAL A 366 -15.70 -30.91 -13.79
N ALA A 367 -15.67 -29.57 -13.87
CA ALA A 367 -16.38 -28.71 -12.91
C ALA A 367 -17.89 -28.99 -12.94
N PRO A 368 -18.48 -29.39 -11.79
CA PRO A 368 -19.88 -29.77 -11.75
C PRO A 368 -20.76 -28.53 -11.90
N ASP A 369 -21.92 -28.69 -12.56
CA ASP A 369 -22.95 -27.64 -12.60
C ASP A 369 -23.83 -27.64 -11.34
N ARG A 370 -23.24 -28.03 -10.21
CA ARG A 370 -23.91 -28.07 -8.92
C ARG A 370 -23.96 -26.63 -8.38
N PRO A 371 -25.14 -26.13 -7.96
CA PRO A 371 -25.23 -24.84 -7.30
C PRO A 371 -24.34 -24.83 -6.06
N LEU A 372 -23.57 -23.76 -5.92
CA LEU A 372 -22.91 -23.43 -4.66
C LEU A 372 -23.98 -23.04 -3.65
N ASP A 373 -23.72 -23.32 -2.37
CA ASP A 373 -24.67 -22.99 -1.31
C ASP A 373 -25.00 -21.49 -1.35
N SER A 374 -26.27 -21.15 -1.14
CA SER A 374 -26.73 -19.78 -0.89
C SER A 374 -25.91 -19.04 0.18
N ALA A 375 -25.35 -19.78 1.15
CA ALA A 375 -24.41 -19.24 2.13
C ALA A 375 -23.14 -18.66 1.49
N VAL A 376 -22.64 -19.24 0.40
CA VAL A 376 -21.49 -18.71 -0.36
C VAL A 376 -21.81 -17.35 -0.95
N LEU A 377 -22.99 -17.22 -1.58
CA LEU A 377 -23.44 -15.93 -2.12
C LEU A 377 -23.64 -14.90 -1.01
N SER A 378 -24.16 -15.30 0.15
CA SER A 378 -24.27 -14.41 1.31
C SER A 378 -22.90 -13.95 1.80
N ARG A 379 -21.92 -14.86 1.89
CA ARG A 379 -20.54 -14.53 2.32
C ARG A 379 -19.82 -13.63 1.31
N MET A 380 -19.95 -13.89 0.01
CA MET A 380 -19.43 -12.99 -1.04
C MET A 380 -20.07 -11.61 -0.97
N LYS A 381 -21.36 -11.56 -0.66
CA LYS A 381 -22.13 -10.34 -0.48
C LYS A 381 -21.59 -9.52 0.69
N HIS A 382 -21.33 -10.16 1.82
CA HIS A 382 -20.67 -9.53 2.96
C HIS A 382 -19.29 -9.01 2.59
N PHE A 383 -18.46 -9.84 1.95
CA PHE A 383 -17.12 -9.44 1.53
C PHE A 383 -17.12 -8.21 0.60
N SER A 384 -18.05 -8.14 -0.36
CA SER A 384 -18.18 -7.01 -1.29
C SER A 384 -18.64 -5.71 -0.59
N ALA A 385 -19.66 -5.81 0.28
CA ALA A 385 -20.24 -4.65 0.96
C ALA A 385 -19.27 -4.01 1.98
N MET A 386 -18.55 -4.81 2.76
CA MET A 386 -17.53 -4.31 3.68
C MET A 386 -16.41 -3.56 2.97
N ASN A 387 -15.96 -4.08 1.83
CA ASN A 387 -14.95 -3.40 0.99
C ASN A 387 -15.48 -2.05 0.48
N ARG A 388 -16.79 -1.91 0.23
CA ARG A 388 -17.42 -0.67 -0.26
C ARG A 388 -17.55 0.39 0.82
N LEU A 389 -18.09 0.05 2.01
CA LEU A 389 -18.25 1.02 3.10
C LEU A 389 -16.89 1.54 3.59
N LYS A 390 -15.91 0.64 3.72
CA LYS A 390 -14.54 1.01 4.10
C LYS A 390 -13.87 1.90 3.05
N LYS A 391 -14.04 1.62 1.75
CA LYS A 391 -13.58 2.51 0.66
C LYS A 391 -14.20 3.91 0.76
N MET A 392 -15.48 4.03 1.09
CA MET A 392 -16.14 5.33 1.28
C MET A 392 -15.57 6.07 2.50
N ALA A 393 -15.45 5.39 3.65
CA ALA A 393 -14.89 5.98 4.86
C ALA A 393 -13.44 6.44 4.67
N LEU A 394 -12.58 5.60 4.08
CA LEU A 394 -11.20 5.98 3.75
C LEU A 394 -11.13 7.15 2.77
N ARG A 395 -12.10 7.27 1.87
CA ARG A 395 -12.19 8.40 0.95
C ARG A 395 -12.57 9.69 1.65
N VAL A 396 -13.53 9.64 2.58
CA VAL A 396 -13.88 10.80 3.41
C VAL A 396 -12.67 11.22 4.25
N ILE A 397 -11.94 10.27 4.85
CA ILE A 397 -10.70 10.56 5.58
C ILE A 397 -9.69 11.22 4.66
N ALA A 398 -9.42 10.64 3.48
CA ALA A 398 -8.47 11.20 2.53
C ALA A 398 -8.85 12.59 2.00
N GLU A 399 -10.15 12.91 1.96
CA GLU A 399 -10.68 14.22 1.56
C GLU A 399 -10.78 15.21 2.76
N SER A 400 -10.81 14.73 4.00
CA SER A 400 -10.83 15.52 5.23
C SER A 400 -9.44 15.83 5.81
N LEU A 401 -8.39 15.12 5.34
CA LEU A 401 -7.00 15.51 5.54
C LEU A 401 -6.76 16.86 4.85
N SER A 402 -6.69 17.95 5.63
CA SER A 402 -6.47 19.29 5.11
C SER A 402 -4.98 19.57 4.88
N GLU A 403 -4.68 20.57 4.04
CA GLU A 403 -3.34 21.13 3.85
C GLU A 403 -2.69 21.62 5.18
N ASP A 404 -3.46 21.69 6.27
CA ASP A 404 -3.02 22.16 7.59
C ASP A 404 -2.26 21.11 8.41
N GLU A 405 -2.48 19.81 8.20
CA GLU A 405 -1.74 18.76 8.93
C GLU A 405 -0.30 18.64 8.43
N ILE A 406 -0.08 18.94 7.14
CA ILE A 406 1.25 19.11 6.56
C ILE A 406 1.92 20.38 7.12
N ALA A 407 1.15 21.43 7.41
CA ALA A 407 1.69 22.65 8.01
C ALA A 407 2.08 22.45 9.48
N GLY A 408 1.28 21.73 10.28
CA GLY A 408 1.60 21.41 11.68
C GLY A 408 2.83 20.51 11.84
N LEU A 409 2.94 19.47 11.02
CA LEU A 409 4.13 18.60 11.01
C LEU A 409 5.38 19.33 10.53
N LYS A 410 5.21 20.33 9.65
CA LYS A 410 6.30 21.21 9.22
C LYS A 410 6.79 22.15 10.31
N GLU A 411 5.89 22.68 11.13
CA GLU A 411 6.30 23.50 12.29
C GLU A 411 6.94 22.64 13.39
N MET A 412 6.47 21.40 13.57
CA MET A 412 7.10 20.44 14.48
C MET A 412 8.52 20.07 14.03
N PHE A 413 8.72 19.81 12.73
CA PHE A 413 10.04 19.55 12.15
C PHE A 413 11.00 20.70 12.42
N LYS A 414 10.60 21.94 12.11
CA LYS A 414 11.42 23.15 12.37
C LYS A 414 11.72 23.39 13.86
N MET A 415 10.84 22.94 14.75
CA MET A 415 11.04 23.10 16.19
C MET A 415 12.12 22.12 16.71
N ILE A 416 12.22 20.94 16.09
CA ILE A 416 13.17 19.89 16.46
C ILE A 416 14.53 20.14 15.78
N ASP A 417 14.52 20.54 14.50
CA ASP A 417 15.67 21.00 13.71
C ASP A 417 16.18 22.37 14.20
N ALA A 418 16.87 22.36 15.34
CA ALA A 418 17.25 23.55 16.08
C ALA A 418 18.31 24.38 15.34
N ASP A 419 19.14 23.74 14.51
CA ASP A 419 20.16 24.41 13.71
C ASP A 419 19.68 24.82 12.30
N ASN A 420 18.43 24.45 11.92
CA ASN A 420 17.84 24.66 10.60
C ASN A 420 18.65 24.02 9.47
N SER A 421 19.31 22.91 9.74
CA SER A 421 20.08 22.15 8.75
C SER A 421 19.18 21.44 7.73
N GLY A 422 17.89 21.28 8.04
CA GLY A 422 16.94 20.52 7.22
C GLY A 422 17.00 19.01 7.47
N GLN A 423 17.72 18.58 8.50
CA GLN A 423 17.83 17.19 8.96
C GLN A 423 17.78 17.17 10.49
N ILE A 424 17.14 16.17 11.09
CA ILE A 424 17.04 16.01 12.53
C ILE A 424 18.05 14.95 12.98
N THR A 425 19.08 15.39 13.70
CA THR A 425 20.05 14.47 14.31
C THR A 425 19.54 13.80 15.58
N PHE A 426 20.24 12.78 16.07
CA PHE A 426 19.88 12.09 17.32
C PHE A 426 19.80 13.03 18.52
N GLU A 427 20.74 13.96 18.63
CA GLU A 427 20.77 14.94 19.72
C GLU A 427 19.66 15.97 19.59
N GLU A 428 19.28 16.36 18.37
CA GLU A 428 18.16 17.26 18.12
C GLU A 428 16.81 16.61 18.36
N LEU A 429 16.63 15.35 17.95
CA LEU A 429 15.45 14.56 18.24
C LEU A 429 15.28 14.39 19.76
N LYS A 430 16.35 14.03 20.46
CA LYS A 430 16.39 13.89 21.93
C LYS A 430 16.07 15.20 22.64
N ALA A 431 16.67 16.32 22.19
CA ALA A 431 16.41 17.63 22.76
C ALA A 431 14.99 18.12 22.46
N GLY A 432 14.49 17.89 21.25
CA GLY A 432 13.14 18.22 20.81
C GLY A 432 12.08 17.48 21.61
N LEU A 433 12.23 16.15 21.75
CA LEU A 433 11.35 15.30 22.55
C LEU A 433 11.33 15.70 24.03
N LYS A 434 12.48 16.08 24.59
CA LYS A 434 12.57 16.59 25.97
C LYS A 434 11.91 17.96 26.15
N ARG A 435 11.95 18.85 25.14
CA ARG A 435 11.28 20.17 25.17
C ARG A 435 9.76 20.05 25.10
N VAL A 436 9.25 19.04 24.40
CA VAL A 436 7.81 18.73 24.33
C VAL A 436 7.30 17.85 25.49
N GLY A 437 8.16 17.57 26.49
CA GLY A 437 7.76 16.87 27.71
C GLY A 437 7.83 15.33 27.66
N ALA A 438 8.34 14.74 26.58
CA ALA A 438 8.53 13.30 26.47
C ALA A 438 9.86 12.87 27.12
N ASN A 439 9.79 12.03 28.17
CA ASN A 439 10.96 11.46 28.84
C ASN A 439 11.21 10.02 28.34
N LEU A 440 11.78 9.89 27.16
CA LEU A 440 12.20 8.61 26.58
C LEU A 440 13.66 8.29 26.95
N LYS A 441 13.99 7.00 27.06
CA LYS A 441 15.37 6.53 27.23
C LYS A 441 16.14 6.69 25.92
N GLU A 442 17.46 6.88 26.01
CA GLU A 442 18.32 7.04 24.83
C GLU A 442 18.24 5.84 23.86
N SER A 443 18.07 4.62 24.38
CA SER A 443 17.84 3.43 23.55
C SER A 443 16.56 3.51 22.72
N GLU A 444 15.49 4.08 23.27
CA GLU A 444 14.20 4.20 22.60
C GLU A 444 14.24 5.30 21.53
N ILE A 445 15.01 6.38 21.77
CA ILE A 445 15.26 7.43 20.78
C ILE A 445 16.12 6.88 19.63
N TYR A 446 17.02 5.95 19.93
CA TYR A 446 17.89 5.31 18.93
C TYR A 446 17.09 4.37 18.03
N ASP A 447 16.16 3.60 18.61
CA ASP A 447 15.25 2.75 17.85
C ASP A 447 14.31 3.58 16.95
N LEU A 448 13.83 4.75 17.43
CA LEU A 448 13.05 5.70 16.62
C LEU A 448 13.86 6.27 15.45
N MET A 449 15.13 6.59 15.69
CA MET A 449 16.04 7.07 14.65
C MET A 449 16.22 6.00 13.57
N GLN A 450 16.53 4.75 13.94
CA GLN A 450 16.71 3.66 12.98
C GLN A 450 15.44 3.32 12.18
N ALA A 451 14.27 3.54 12.76
CA ALA A 451 12.99 3.27 12.09
C ALA A 451 12.60 4.36 11.09
N ALA A 452 13.05 5.59 11.29
CA ALA A 452 12.69 6.75 10.47
C ALA A 452 13.77 7.10 9.43
N ASP A 453 15.05 6.85 9.72
CA ASP A 453 16.21 7.05 8.86
C ASP A 453 16.30 5.91 7.82
N VAL A 454 15.52 6.03 6.75
CA VAL A 454 15.37 5.00 5.71
C VAL A 454 16.64 4.89 4.88
N ASP A 455 17.34 6.01 4.68
CA ASP A 455 18.58 6.05 3.92
C ASP A 455 19.85 5.73 4.74
N ASN A 456 19.71 5.51 6.05
CA ASN A 456 20.78 5.25 7.02
C ASN A 456 21.86 6.35 7.05
N SER A 457 21.47 7.60 6.80
CA SER A 457 22.36 8.76 6.85
C SER A 457 22.75 9.17 8.27
N GLY A 458 22.08 8.65 9.29
CA GLY A 458 22.26 8.97 10.70
C GLY A 458 21.49 10.21 11.16
N ALA A 459 20.61 10.77 10.31
CA ALA A 459 19.75 11.90 10.60
C ALA A 459 18.44 11.78 9.81
N ILE A 460 17.33 12.28 10.36
CA ILE A 460 16.00 12.17 9.72
C ILE A 460 15.75 13.43 8.90
N ASP A 461 15.63 13.29 7.58
CA ASP A 461 15.29 14.43 6.74
C ASP A 461 13.79 14.80 6.80
N TYR A 462 13.40 15.93 6.19
CA TYR A 462 11.99 16.35 6.21
C TYR A 462 11.04 15.32 5.58
N GLY A 463 11.46 14.66 4.50
CA GLY A 463 10.67 13.63 3.83
C GLY A 463 10.52 12.38 4.69
N GLU A 464 11.58 11.95 5.36
CA GLU A 464 11.62 10.83 6.28
C GLU A 464 10.84 11.11 7.58
N PHE A 465 10.97 12.31 8.13
CA PHE A 465 10.20 12.75 9.30
C PHE A 465 8.71 12.75 8.98
N ILE A 466 8.34 13.31 7.82
CA ILE A 466 6.96 13.35 7.35
C ILE A 466 6.46 11.94 7.00
N ALA A 467 7.28 11.08 6.38
CA ALA A 467 6.92 9.71 6.07
C ALA A 467 6.72 8.87 7.34
N ALA A 468 7.64 8.96 8.30
CA ALA A 468 7.56 8.26 9.59
C ALA A 468 6.37 8.75 10.42
N THR A 469 6.15 10.07 10.51
CA THR A 469 5.01 10.65 11.25
C THR A 469 3.67 10.45 10.54
N LEU A 470 3.62 10.48 9.20
CA LEU A 470 2.42 10.11 8.43
C LEU A 470 2.13 8.62 8.54
N HIS A 471 3.14 7.73 8.56
CA HIS A 471 2.89 6.29 8.71
C HIS A 471 2.36 5.94 10.09
N LEU A 472 2.84 6.61 11.14
CA LEU A 472 2.32 6.53 12.50
C LEU A 472 0.91 7.15 12.63
N ASN A 473 0.60 8.18 11.84
CA ASN A 473 -0.70 8.88 11.86
C ASN A 473 -1.77 8.30 10.91
N LYS A 474 -1.44 7.34 10.03
CA LYS A 474 -2.28 7.00 8.87
C LYS A 474 -3.57 6.21 9.16
N ILE A 475 -3.74 5.60 10.32
CA ILE A 475 -4.90 4.74 10.61
C ILE A 475 -5.52 4.96 12.00
N GLU A 476 -4.84 5.65 12.92
CA GLU A 476 -5.15 5.56 14.37
C GLU A 476 -5.64 6.84 15.05
N ARG A 477 -5.71 8.00 14.36
CA ARG A 477 -6.32 9.19 15.00
C ARG A 477 -7.84 9.02 15.07
N GLU A 478 -8.36 8.91 16.29
CA GLU A 478 -9.79 9.03 16.61
C GLU A 478 -10.44 10.23 15.90
N ASP A 479 -9.72 11.35 15.73
CA ASP A 479 -10.21 12.56 15.05
C ASP A 479 -10.59 12.34 13.58
N HIS A 480 -9.86 11.49 12.84
CA HIS A 480 -10.16 11.21 11.43
C HIS A 480 -11.32 10.24 11.28
N LEU A 481 -11.37 9.24 12.15
CA LEU A 481 -12.51 8.32 12.22
C LEU A 481 -13.78 9.06 12.62
N PHE A 482 -13.67 10.01 13.55
CA PHE A 482 -14.76 10.90 13.94
C PHE A 482 -15.17 11.83 12.80
N ALA A 483 -14.23 12.48 12.12
CA ALA A 483 -14.53 13.32 10.96
C ALA A 483 -15.20 12.53 9.83
N ALA A 484 -14.78 11.28 9.61
CA ALA A 484 -15.41 10.39 8.66
C ALA A 484 -16.82 10.00 9.09
N PHE A 485 -17.00 9.65 10.36
CA PHE A 485 -18.31 9.34 10.93
C PHE A 485 -19.27 10.52 10.81
N SER A 486 -18.85 11.73 11.24
CA SER A 486 -19.62 12.97 11.14
C SER A 486 -19.92 13.40 9.71
N TYR A 487 -19.17 12.92 8.71
CA TYR A 487 -19.56 13.15 7.32
C TYR A 487 -20.82 12.37 6.95
N PHE A 488 -20.93 11.13 7.44
CA PHE A 488 -22.09 10.27 7.19
C PHE A 488 -23.27 10.67 8.09
N ASP A 489 -23.03 10.92 9.38
CA ASP A 489 -24.00 11.43 10.35
C ASP A 489 -24.29 12.93 10.09
N LYS A 490 -25.18 13.21 9.13
CA LYS A 490 -25.51 14.57 8.68
C LYS A 490 -26.35 15.31 9.71
N ASP A 491 -27.19 14.59 10.44
CA ASP A 491 -28.06 15.18 11.45
C ASP A 491 -27.39 15.31 12.83
N GLY A 492 -26.21 14.73 13.01
CA GLY A 492 -25.42 14.79 14.24
C GLY A 492 -26.04 13.97 15.36
N SER A 493 -26.84 12.95 15.03
CA SER A 493 -27.54 12.10 15.97
C SER A 493 -26.61 11.13 16.71
N GLY A 494 -25.38 10.96 16.22
CA GLY A 494 -24.43 9.95 16.71
C GLY A 494 -24.63 8.58 16.09
N TYR A 495 -25.49 8.46 15.06
CA TYR A 495 -25.78 7.23 14.34
C TYR A 495 -25.83 7.51 12.83
N ILE A 496 -25.25 6.63 12.03
CA ILE A 496 -25.41 6.68 10.57
C ILE A 496 -26.67 5.89 10.21
N THR A 497 -27.65 6.58 9.67
CA THR A 497 -28.93 5.99 9.25
C THR A 497 -28.91 5.47 7.80
N PRO A 498 -29.85 4.60 7.40
CA PRO A 498 -30.00 4.16 6.01
C PRO A 498 -30.12 5.31 5.01
N ASP A 499 -30.87 6.36 5.36
CA ASP A 499 -31.09 7.53 4.51
C ASP A 499 -29.81 8.35 4.33
N GLU A 500 -29.01 8.49 5.39
CA GLU A 500 -27.72 9.19 5.34
C GLU A 500 -26.67 8.43 4.54
N LEU A 501 -26.63 7.11 4.72
CA LEU A 501 -25.76 6.24 3.94
C LEU A 501 -26.17 6.23 2.46
N GLN A 502 -27.47 6.32 2.16
CA GLN A 502 -28.02 6.47 0.82
C GLN A 502 -27.50 7.73 0.15
N GLN A 503 -27.62 8.85 0.84
CA GLN A 503 -27.17 10.14 0.35
C GLN A 503 -25.66 10.12 0.06
N ALA A 504 -24.86 9.51 0.94
CA ALA A 504 -23.44 9.34 0.71
C ALA A 504 -23.14 8.44 -0.51
N CYS A 505 -23.86 7.32 -0.68
CA CYS A 505 -23.72 6.46 -1.86
C CYS A 505 -23.95 7.24 -3.17
N LEU A 506 -25.02 8.04 -3.24
CA LEU A 506 -25.31 8.88 -4.41
C LEU A 506 -24.19 9.90 -4.70
N GLU A 507 -23.65 10.55 -3.66
CA GLU A 507 -22.55 11.51 -3.77
C GLU A 507 -21.24 10.85 -4.25
N PHE A 508 -21.00 9.61 -3.82
CA PHE A 508 -19.83 8.84 -4.20
C PHE A 508 -19.96 8.12 -5.55
N GLY A 509 -21.14 8.14 -6.18
CA GLY A 509 -21.41 7.53 -7.49
C GLY A 509 -21.74 6.04 -7.42
N PHE A 510 -22.14 5.57 -6.24
CA PHE A 510 -22.53 4.21 -5.89
C PHE A 510 -24.06 4.03 -6.06
N ASP A 511 -24.53 2.82 -6.39
CA ASP A 511 -25.96 2.53 -6.56
C ASP A 511 -26.67 2.23 -5.22
N ASP A 512 -27.92 2.68 -5.06
CA ASP A 512 -28.69 2.54 -3.80
C ASP A 512 -29.12 1.10 -3.47
N SER A 513 -28.80 0.12 -4.32
CA SER A 513 -29.43 -1.21 -4.27
C SER A 513 -29.04 -2.08 -3.05
N ARG A 514 -28.12 -1.63 -2.19
CA ARG A 514 -27.48 -2.48 -1.16
C ARG A 514 -27.26 -1.82 0.22
N LEU A 515 -27.93 -0.70 0.50
CA LEU A 515 -27.73 0.09 1.72
C LEU A 515 -28.10 -0.65 3.00
N GLU A 516 -29.26 -1.30 2.98
CA GLU A 516 -29.78 -2.13 4.08
C GLU A 516 -28.80 -3.26 4.45
N GLU A 517 -27.99 -3.70 3.49
CA GLU A 517 -27.04 -4.80 3.65
C GLU A 517 -25.75 -4.32 4.31
N MET A 518 -25.29 -3.11 3.94
CA MET A 518 -24.11 -2.49 4.53
C MET A 518 -24.31 -2.14 6.01
N ILE A 519 -25.52 -1.70 6.37
CA ILE A 519 -25.86 -1.39 7.77
C ILE A 519 -25.83 -2.65 8.62
N ARG A 520 -26.57 -3.68 8.20
CA ARG A 520 -26.67 -4.96 8.92
C ARG A 520 -25.32 -5.66 9.18
N GLU A 521 -24.27 -5.31 8.43
CA GLU A 521 -22.93 -5.89 8.60
C GLU A 521 -22.08 -5.22 9.66
N VAL A 522 -22.34 -3.94 9.90
CA VAL A 522 -21.59 -3.11 10.86
C VAL A 522 -22.35 -3.01 12.17
N ASP A 523 -23.68 -2.94 12.07
CA ASP A 523 -24.68 -2.96 13.13
C ASP A 523 -24.57 -4.27 13.95
N GLN A 524 -23.88 -4.19 15.08
CA GLN A 524 -23.62 -5.30 16.00
C GLN A 524 -24.78 -5.50 16.98
N ASP A 525 -25.53 -4.44 17.30
CA ASP A 525 -26.65 -4.50 18.23
C ASP A 525 -28.02 -4.68 17.56
N ASN A 526 -28.05 -4.68 16.23
CA ASN A 526 -29.20 -4.84 15.34
C ASN A 526 -30.27 -3.75 15.52
N ASP A 527 -29.84 -2.52 15.80
CA ASP A 527 -30.74 -1.36 15.93
C ASP A 527 -31.15 -0.74 14.58
N GLY A 528 -30.57 -1.23 13.47
CA GLY A 528 -30.80 -0.79 12.11
C GLY A 528 -30.04 0.47 11.72
N ARG A 529 -29.00 0.84 12.48
CA ARG A 529 -28.14 2.03 12.30
C ARG A 529 -26.69 1.62 12.58
N ILE A 530 -25.75 2.55 12.38
CA ILE A 530 -24.34 2.33 12.70
C ILE A 530 -23.90 3.39 13.70
N ASP A 531 -23.53 2.99 14.90
CA ASP A 531 -22.97 3.90 15.90
C ASP A 531 -21.46 4.16 15.66
N TYR A 532 -20.91 5.15 16.38
CA TYR A 532 -19.49 5.51 16.23
C TYR A 532 -18.53 4.36 16.58
N ASN A 533 -18.83 3.58 17.63
CA ASN A 533 -17.99 2.46 18.03
C ASN A 533 -18.06 1.34 17.01
N GLU A 534 -19.22 1.07 16.42
CA GLU A 534 -19.42 0.09 15.35
C GLU A 534 -18.68 0.51 14.09
N PHE A 535 -18.74 1.79 13.73
CA PHE A 535 -17.98 2.37 12.63
C PHE A 535 -16.46 2.28 12.85
N VAL A 536 -15.98 2.68 14.03
CA VAL A 536 -14.57 2.59 14.44
C VAL A 536 -14.12 1.12 14.44
N THR A 537 -14.98 0.23 14.94
CA THR A 537 -14.76 -1.20 14.96
C THR A 537 -14.67 -1.76 13.54
N MET A 538 -15.51 -1.32 12.60
CA MET A 538 -15.39 -1.69 11.18
C MET A 538 -14.08 -1.16 10.56
N MET A 539 -13.62 0.03 10.97
CA MET A 539 -12.39 0.63 10.46
C MET A 539 -11.13 -0.08 11.00
N HIS A 540 -11.11 -0.43 12.29
CA HIS A 540 -10.01 -1.11 12.96
C HIS A 540 -9.99 -2.62 12.78
N LYS A 541 -11.16 -3.27 12.72
CA LYS A 541 -11.22 -4.67 12.31
C LYS A 541 -10.77 -4.73 10.85
N GLY A 542 -9.72 -5.50 10.57
CA GLY A 542 -9.70 -6.24 9.31
C GLY A 542 -11.05 -6.96 9.19
N ASN A 543 -11.69 -6.90 8.01
CA ASN A 543 -12.88 -7.67 7.58
C ASN A 543 -13.31 -8.89 8.45
N PRO A 544 -14.07 -8.73 9.54
CA PRO A 544 -14.38 -9.84 10.43
C PRO A 544 -15.24 -10.94 9.78
N VAL A 545 -14.77 -12.19 9.79
CA VAL A 545 -15.65 -13.38 9.91
C VAL A 545 -15.03 -14.42 10.87
N ALA A 546 -15.51 -14.37 12.13
CA ALA A 546 -15.64 -15.39 13.17
C ALA A 546 -14.51 -16.40 13.54
N GLY A 547 -14.05 -16.30 14.79
CA GLY A 547 -13.40 -17.39 15.54
C GLY A 547 -13.02 -16.98 16.98
N ALA A 548 -13.85 -17.31 17.96
CA ALA A 548 -13.72 -16.91 19.36
C ALA A 548 -12.49 -17.48 20.09
N GLY A 549 -11.80 -16.61 20.83
CA GLY A 549 -11.19 -16.96 22.12
C GLY A 549 -9.68 -17.11 22.17
N LYS A 550 -8.99 -16.05 22.61
CA LYS A 550 -8.11 -16.05 23.81
C LYS A 550 -7.54 -14.65 24.06
N ARG A 551 -7.76 -14.14 25.27
CA ARG A 551 -7.17 -12.90 25.79
C ARG A 551 -5.73 -13.15 26.21
N GLY A 552 -4.89 -12.12 26.02
CA GLY A 552 -3.73 -11.85 26.88
C GLY A 552 -2.39 -11.95 26.16
N LEU A 553 -1.88 -10.84 25.62
CA LEU A 553 -1.04 -9.88 26.35
C LEU A 553 -0.76 -8.73 25.37
N GLU A 554 -1.54 -7.65 25.51
CA GLU A 554 -1.30 -6.41 24.77
C GLU A 554 -0.29 -5.52 25.52
N ASN A 555 0.61 -4.97 24.71
CA ASN A 555 0.96 -3.55 24.67
C ASN A 555 1.60 -2.90 25.90
N SER A 556 2.91 -3.07 26.02
CA SER A 556 3.78 -2.13 26.75
C SER A 556 4.21 -0.91 25.92
N PHE A 557 3.99 -0.92 24.60
CA PHE A 557 4.48 0.11 23.67
C PHE A 557 3.49 1.27 23.43
N SER A 558 2.17 1.02 23.48
CA SER A 558 1.14 2.03 23.19
C SER A 558 0.88 3.03 24.33
N LEU A 559 1.27 2.68 25.56
CA LEU A 559 1.09 3.55 26.74
C LEU A 559 2.12 4.69 26.78
N ASN A 560 3.37 4.41 26.42
CA ASN A 560 4.47 5.35 26.66
C ASN A 560 4.49 6.55 25.69
N PHE A 561 3.97 6.41 24.47
CA PHE A 561 3.82 7.53 23.53
C PHE A 561 2.52 8.33 23.75
N ARG A 562 1.47 7.65 24.22
CA ARG A 562 0.14 8.25 24.47
C ARG A 562 0.14 9.15 25.72
N ASP A 563 0.96 8.85 26.72
CA ASP A 563 1.10 9.68 27.93
C ASP A 563 1.93 10.96 27.71
N ALA A 564 2.81 10.99 26.70
CA ALA A 564 3.57 12.19 26.33
C ALA A 564 2.71 13.24 25.59
N LEU A 565 1.62 12.82 24.93
CA LEU A 565 0.74 13.67 24.13
C LEU A 565 -0.50 14.18 24.89
N LYS A 566 -0.68 13.81 26.17
CA LYS A 566 -1.83 14.23 27.00
C LYS A 566 -1.55 15.45 27.90
N LEU A 567 -0.36 16.04 27.84
CA LEU A 567 0.02 17.22 28.63
C LEU A 567 0.34 18.42 27.74
N THR A 568 -0.66 18.88 26.99
CA THR A 568 -0.78 20.27 26.53
C THR A 568 -2.23 20.70 26.60
#